data_AF-A0A842N5C0-F1
#
_entry.id   AF-A0A842N5C0-F1
#
_cell.length_a   1.000
_cell.length_b   1.000
_cell.length_c   1.000
_cell.angle_alpha   90.00
_cell.angle_beta   90.00
_cell.angle_gamma   90.00
#
_symmetry.space_group_name_H-M   'P 1'
#
loop_
_entity.id
_entity.type
_entity.pdbx_description
1 polymer ?
#
loop_
_entity_poly.entity_id
_entity_poly.type
_entity_poly.pdbx_seq_one_letter_code
_entity_poly.pdbx_strand_id
1 'polypeptide(L)' 'MEPRKAEGDEAIEAIMGILRRASKPVTTREVGVEMQKLQLRCPDTTIVFLNKLRRNGVIHGERSKELRGWIWWVD' A
#
# COMPACT_ATOMS: atom_id res chain seq x y z
N MET A 1 15.72 5.47 -15.45
CA MET A 1 15.28 4.08 -15.35
C MET A 1 13.77 4.12 -15.08
N GLU A 2 12.95 3.50 -15.92
CA GLU A 2 11.50 3.51 -15.73
C GLU A 2 11.07 2.46 -14.70
N PRO A 3 10.12 2.75 -13.80
CA PRO A 3 9.65 1.78 -12.82
C PRO A 3 8.94 0.60 -13.50
N ARG A 4 9.29 -0.63 -13.07
CA ARG A 4 8.72 -1.90 -13.57
C ARG A 4 7.37 -2.15 -12.92
N LYS A 5 6.41 -2.69 -13.67
CA LYS A 5 5.11 -3.12 -13.13
C LYS A 5 5.34 -4.31 -12.20
N ALA A 6 4.94 -4.18 -10.93
CA ALA A 6 4.99 -5.30 -9.99
C ALA A 6 3.86 -6.29 -10.34
N GLU A 7 4.20 -7.58 -10.44
CA GLU A 7 3.22 -8.64 -10.58
C GLU A 7 2.65 -9.02 -9.20
N GLY A 8 1.46 -9.62 -9.17
CA GLY A 8 0.61 -9.77 -7.98
C GLY A 8 1.36 -9.95 -6.67
N ASP A 9 2.11 -11.04 -6.53
CA ASP A 9 2.77 -11.41 -5.27
C ASP A 9 3.93 -10.46 -4.89
N GLU A 10 4.68 -9.95 -5.87
CA GLU A 10 5.74 -8.96 -5.64
C GLU A 10 5.17 -7.62 -5.12
N ALA A 11 4.01 -7.22 -5.65
CA ALA A 11 3.31 -6.03 -5.17
C ALA A 11 2.80 -6.22 -3.73
N ILE A 12 2.36 -7.43 -3.36
CA ILE A 12 1.94 -7.77 -2.00
C ILE A 12 3.14 -7.66 -1.05
N GLU A 13 4.25 -8.32 -1.37
CA GLU A 13 5.45 -8.32 -0.52
C GLU A 13 6.00 -6.90 -0.32
N ALA A 14 6.04 -6.09 -1.38
CA ALA A 14 6.45 -4.69 -1.27
C ALA A 14 5.54 -3.89 -0.34
N ILE A 15 4.22 -4.01 -0.47
CA ILE A 15 3.25 -3.33 0.39
C ILE A 15 3.36 -3.82 1.84
N MET A 16 3.45 -5.13 2.06
CA MET A 16 3.64 -5.70 3.40
C MET A 16 4.94 -5.18 4.03
N GLY A 17 6.03 -5.11 3.26
CA GLY A 17 7.29 -4.54 3.72
C GLY A 17 7.18 -3.05 4.07
N ILE A 18 6.39 -2.27 3.31
CA ILE A 18 6.13 -0.85 3.62
C ILE A 18 5.33 -0.72 4.92
N LEU A 19 4.23 -1.47 5.05
CA LEU A 19 3.34 -1.38 6.22
C LEU A 19 4.01 -1.89 7.50
N ARG A 20 4.80 -2.98 7.45
CA ARG A 20 5.56 -3.51 8.59
C ARG A 20 6.65 -2.56 9.08
N ARG A 21 7.29 -1.82 8.16
CA ARG A 21 8.31 -0.82 8.51
C ARG A 21 7.70 0.48 9.02
N ALA A 22 6.44 0.74 8.71
CA ALA A 22 5.76 1.92 9.18
C ALA A 22 5.42 1.75 10.67
N SER A 23 5.87 2.68 11.50
CA SER A 23 5.57 2.71 12.93
C SER A 23 4.15 3.21 13.24
N LYS A 24 3.38 3.60 12.23
CA LYS A 24 2.03 4.14 12.33
C LYS A 24 1.22 3.80 11.07
N PRO A 25 -0.12 3.84 11.12
CA PRO A 25 -0.94 3.74 9.93
C PRO A 25 -0.53 4.78 8.87
N VAL A 26 -0.41 4.33 7.63
CA VAL A 26 0.03 5.16 6.50
C VAL A 26 -1.10 5.36 5.50
N THR A 27 -1.11 6.49 4.84
CA THR A 27 -2.09 6.82 3.81
C THR A 27 -1.82 6.10 2.50
N THR A 28 -2.84 5.96 1.65
CA THR A 28 -2.67 5.48 0.28
C THR A 28 -1.58 6.23 -0.49
N ARG A 29 -1.44 7.54 -0.23
CA ARG A 29 -0.43 8.40 -0.86
C ARG A 29 0.98 8.01 -0.42
N GLU A 30 1.20 7.81 0.88
CA GLU A 30 2.49 7.39 1.42
C GLU A 30 2.90 6.02 0.87
N VAL A 31 1.97 5.06 0.81
CA VAL A 31 2.22 3.74 0.17
C VAL A 31 2.65 3.92 -1.28
N GLY A 32 1.97 4.79 -2.05
CA GLY A 32 2.34 5.09 -3.43
C GLY A 32 3.75 5.67 -3.58
N VAL A 33 4.15 6.57 -2.69
CA VAL A 33 5.50 7.16 -2.67
C VAL A 33 6.56 6.10 -2.36
N GLU A 34 6.33 5.25 -1.36
CA GLU A 34 7.27 4.17 -1.02
C GLU A 34 7.41 3.13 -2.14
N MET A 35 6.32 2.78 -2.82
CA MET A 35 6.35 1.90 -4.00
C MET A 35 7.18 2.51 -5.14
N GLN A 36 7.06 3.82 -5.38
CA GLN A 36 7.90 4.52 -6.37
C GLN A 36 9.38 4.49 -6.02
N LYS A 37 9.74 4.63 -4.73
CA LYS A 37 11.14 4.51 -4.27
C LYS A 37 11.72 3.12 -4.55
N LEU A 38 10.88 2.09 -4.47
CA LEU A 38 11.24 0.71 -4.83
C LEU A 38 11.28 0.47 -6.35
N GLN A 39 11.11 1.52 -7.18
CA GLN A 39 10.98 1.44 -8.64
C GLN A 39 9.86 0.49 -9.10
N LEU A 40 8.86 0.25 -8.26
CA LEU A 40 7.69 -0.56 -8.56
C LEU A 40 6.53 0.36 -8.95
N ARG A 41 6.01 0.18 -10.17
CA ARG A 41 4.72 0.75 -10.57
C ARG A 41 3.64 -0.15 -10.03
N CYS A 42 2.84 0.37 -9.09
CA CYS A 42 1.64 -0.32 -8.66
C CYS A 42 0.68 -0.41 -9.86
N PRO A 43 0.24 -1.61 -10.27
CA PRO A 43 -0.73 -1.75 -11.36
C PRO A 43 -2.05 -1.12 -10.93
N ASP A 44 -2.39 0.02 -11.54
CA ASP A 44 -3.62 0.80 -11.40
C ASP A 44 -4.26 0.91 -10.00
N THR A 45 -4.23 2.15 -9.50
CA THR A 45 -4.82 2.63 -8.25
C THR A 45 -4.47 1.76 -7.03
N THR A 46 -3.35 2.09 -6.38
CA THR A 46 -2.91 1.58 -5.07
C THR A 46 -4.05 1.34 -4.08
N ILE A 47 -5.10 2.17 -4.11
CA ILE A 47 -6.31 2.02 -3.29
C ILE A 47 -7.16 0.77 -3.60
N VAL A 48 -7.30 0.35 -4.86
CA VAL A 48 -8.05 -0.84 -5.26
C VAL A 48 -7.31 -2.08 -4.76
N PHE A 49 -6.00 -2.11 -4.94
CA PHE A 49 -5.16 -3.21 -4.48
C PHE A 49 -5.16 -3.33 -2.94
N LEU A 50 -4.96 -2.22 -2.22
CA LEU A 50 -5.04 -2.19 -0.75
C LEU A 50 -6.41 -2.63 -0.24
N ASN A 51 -7.49 -2.24 -0.92
CA ASN A 51 -8.84 -2.72 -0.57
C ASN A 51 -9.00 -4.23 -0.80
N LYS A 52 -8.40 -4.79 -1.86
CA LYS A 52 -8.42 -6.24 -2.09
C LYS A 52 -7.70 -6.96 -0.95
N LEU A 53 -6.52 -6.48 -0.53
CA LEU A 53 -5.78 -7.03 0.60
C LEU A 53 -6.56 -6.95 1.91
N ARG A 54 -7.20 -5.80 2.17
CA ARG A 54 -8.06 -5.61 3.35
C ARG A 54 -9.23 -6.59 3.36
N ARG A 55 -9.92 -6.77 2.23
CA ARG A 55 -11.03 -7.73 2.10
C ARG A 55 -10.60 -9.17 2.29
N ASN A 56 -9.36 -9.50 1.94
CA ASN A 56 -8.78 -10.82 2.13
C ASN A 56 -8.19 -11.01 3.54
N GLY A 57 -8.26 -10.01 4.43
CA GLY A 57 -7.72 -10.09 5.79
C GLY A 57 -6.20 -10.01 5.89
N VAL A 58 -5.51 -9.57 4.84
CA VAL A 58 -4.03 -9.49 4.80
C VAL A 58 -3.52 -8.23 5.49
N ILE A 59 -4.28 -7.13 5.41
CA ILE A 59 -3.95 -5.84 6.01
C ILE A 59 -5.20 -5.23 6.64
N HIS A 60 -5.00 -4.27 7.53
CA HIS A 60 -6.06 -3.44 8.07
C HIS A 60 -6.14 -2.12 7.31
N GLY A 61 -7.34 -1.53 7.30
CA GLY A 61 -7.51 -0.20 6.76
C GLY A 61 -8.84 0.41 7.14
N GLU A 62 -8.81 1.73 7.37
CA GLU A 62 -9.98 2.50 7.75
C GLU A 62 -9.97 3.89 7.09
N ARG A 63 -11.14 4.54 7.08
CA ARG A 63 -11.25 5.93 6.64
C ARG A 63 -10.92 6.86 7.82
N SER A 64 -9.80 7.56 7.70
CA SER A 64 -9.44 8.65 8.61
C SER A 64 -10.20 9.92 8.23
N LYS A 65 -10.99 10.45 9.17
CA LYS A 65 -11.64 11.77 9.04
C LYS A 65 -10.63 12.90 9.06
N GLU A 66 -9.59 12.78 9.88
CA GLU A 66 -8.52 13.76 10.04
C GLU A 66 -7.71 13.92 8.76
N LEU A 67 -7.24 12.80 8.19
CA LEU A 67 -6.42 12.80 6.98
C LEU A 67 -7.25 12.82 5.68
N ARG A 68 -8.60 12.87 5.81
CA ARG A 68 -9.57 12.86 4.70
C ARG A 68 -9.27 11.77 3.67
N GLY A 69 -8.97 10.56 4.14
CA GLY A 69 -8.46 9.48 3.29
C GLY A 69 -8.48 8.12 3.96
N TRP A 70 -7.95 7.12 3.24
CA TRP A 70 -7.71 5.80 3.82
C TRP A 70 -6.34 5.74 4.46
N ILE A 71 -6.29 5.12 5.63
CA ILE A 71 -5.06 4.69 6.30
C ILE A 71 -4.99 3.18 6.35
N TRP A 72 -3.78 2.64 6.33
CA TRP A 72 -3.47 1.23 6.17
C TRP A 72 -2.36 0.82 7.14
N TRP A 73 -2.48 -0.37 7.72
CA TRP A 73 -1.49 -0.94 8.62
C TRP A 73 -1.60 -2.47 8.65
N VAL A 74 -0.65 -3.10 9.32
CA VAL A 74 -0.62 -4.52 9.66
C VAL A 74 -0.38 -4.64 11.16
N ASP A 75 -0.90 -5.71 11.79
CA ASP A 75 -0.56 -6.07 13.17
C ASP A 75 0.86 -6.66 13.28
#